data_AF-X1K498-F1
#
_entry.id   AF-X1K498-F1
#
_cell.length_a   1.000
_cell.length_b   1.000
_cell.length_c   1.000
_cell.angle_alpha   90.00
_cell.angle_beta   90.00
_cell.angle_gamma   90.00
#
_symmetry.space_group_name_H-M   'P 1'
#
loop_
_entity.id
_entity.type
_entity.pdbx_description
1 polymer ?
#
loop_
_entity_poly.entity_id
_entity_poly.type
_entity_poly.pdbx_seq_one_letter_code
_entity_poly.pdbx_strand_id
1 'polypeptide(L)'
;YGDAPVADRKKTFFTFDLCVPPSSLRYADNQQICREFARGQRIEVFDVDMGIGSHALMEEGLARAASTVVGTDSHLNILGAVGSFGQGMGDVDITFAFRTGKTWFEVPQTVKVLIKGSFSSPTTAKDLTL
;
A
#
# COMPACT_ATOMS: atom_id res chain seq x y z
N TYR A 1 -19.18 -6.61 4.65
CA TYR A 1 -20.25 -6.42 3.64
C TYR A 1 -20.69 -7.74 3.00
N GLY A 2 -20.70 -8.87 3.73
CA GLY A 2 -20.94 -10.20 3.14
C GLY A 2 -20.08 -10.45 1.89
N ASP A 3 -20.64 -11.14 0.90
CA ASP A 3 -20.00 -11.42 -0.40
C ASP A 3 -20.24 -10.32 -1.45
N ALA A 4 -20.69 -9.14 -1.03
CA ALA A 4 -20.94 -8.04 -1.95
C ALA A 4 -19.65 -7.68 -2.70
N PRO A 5 -19.74 -7.39 -4.02
CA PRO A 5 -18.55 -7.15 -4.83
C PRO A 5 -17.78 -5.93 -4.35
N VAL A 6 -16.46 -5.97 -4.49
CA VAL A 6 -15.62 -4.75 -4.38
C VAL A 6 -15.99 -3.75 -5.48
N ALA A 7 -15.76 -2.46 -5.24
CA ALA A 7 -16.11 -1.40 -6.18
C ALA A 7 -15.35 -1.49 -7.51
N ASP A 8 -14.05 -1.78 -7.45
CA ASP A 8 -13.21 -1.98 -8.62
C ASP A 8 -12.08 -2.98 -8.30
N ARG A 9 -12.21 -4.20 -8.82
CA ARG A 9 -11.20 -5.27 -8.65
C ARG A 9 -9.84 -4.93 -9.26
N LYS A 10 -9.77 -4.02 -10.24
CA LYS A 10 -8.49 -3.58 -10.85
C LYS A 10 -7.79 -2.50 -10.02
N LYS A 11 -8.41 -2.03 -8.94
CA LYS A 11 -7.86 -1.04 -8.00
C LYS A 11 -7.85 -1.53 -6.57
N THR A 12 -7.99 -2.84 -6.40
CA THR A 12 -8.01 -3.53 -5.11
C THR A 12 -6.95 -4.60 -5.19
N PHE A 13 -6.10 -4.72 -4.16
CA PHE A 13 -4.97 -5.64 -4.16
C PHE A 13 -4.72 -6.13 -2.73
N PHE A 14 -4.12 -7.31 -2.61
CA PHE A 14 -3.47 -7.75 -1.38
C PHE A 14 -1.96 -7.88 -1.62
N THR A 15 -1.17 -7.53 -0.63
CA THR A 15 0.29 -7.72 -0.62
C THR A 15 0.68 -8.48 0.65
N PHE A 16 1.54 -9.50 0.54
CA PHE A 16 2.01 -10.27 1.70
C PHE A 16 3.53 -10.18 1.86
N ASP A 17 3.99 -9.40 2.83
CA ASP A 17 5.41 -9.10 3.02
C ASP A 17 5.88 -9.14 4.49
N LEU A 18 5.00 -8.82 5.45
CA LEU A 18 5.37 -8.71 6.87
C LEU A 18 5.70 -10.06 7.56
N CYS A 19 5.17 -11.17 7.06
CA CYS A 19 5.35 -12.50 7.65
C CYS A 19 5.53 -13.55 6.56
N VAL A 20 6.75 -13.58 6.01
CA VAL A 20 7.16 -14.48 4.94
C VAL A 20 8.44 -15.24 5.33
N PRO A 21 8.40 -16.58 5.49
CA PRO A 21 7.19 -17.41 5.56
C PRO A 21 6.35 -17.09 6.81
N PRO A 22 5.08 -17.55 6.88
CA PRO A 22 4.24 -17.33 8.06
C PRO A 22 4.91 -17.84 9.34
N SER A 23 5.06 -16.95 10.32
CA SER A 23 5.72 -17.26 11.61
C SER A 23 4.84 -18.05 12.58
N SER A 24 3.53 -18.16 12.30
CA SER A 24 2.57 -18.93 13.09
C SER A 24 1.43 -19.44 12.22
N LEU A 25 0.70 -20.46 12.71
CA LEU A 25 -0.52 -20.96 12.06
C LEU A 25 -1.54 -19.84 11.84
N ARG A 26 -1.70 -18.93 12.82
CA ARG A 26 -2.60 -17.78 12.69
C ARG A 26 -2.25 -16.86 11.52
N TYR A 27 -0.95 -16.63 11.26
CA TYR A 27 -0.53 -15.84 10.11
C TYR A 27 -0.76 -16.59 8.79
N ALA A 28 -0.57 -17.92 8.78
CA ALA A 28 -0.87 -18.74 7.61
C ALA A 28 -2.38 -18.71 7.30
N ASP A 29 -3.23 -18.86 8.32
CA ASP A 29 -4.68 -18.78 8.20
C ASP A 29 -5.13 -17.42 7.68
N ASN A 30 -4.57 -16.32 8.21
CA ASN A 30 -4.89 -14.97 7.74
C ASN A 30 -4.54 -14.76 6.25
N GLN A 31 -3.36 -15.20 5.81
CA GLN A 31 -2.99 -15.13 4.40
C GLN A 31 -3.93 -15.98 3.54
N GLN A 32 -4.31 -17.17 4.01
CA GLN A 32 -5.26 -18.04 3.31
C GLN A 32 -6.64 -17.39 3.17
N ILE A 33 -7.17 -16.78 4.23
CA ILE A 33 -8.44 -16.03 4.22
C ILE A 33 -8.40 -14.93 3.14
N CYS A 34 -7.32 -14.15 3.10
CA CYS A 34 -7.15 -13.10 2.09
C CYS A 34 -7.09 -13.69 0.67
N ARG A 35 -6.36 -14.79 0.45
CA ARG A 35 -6.29 -15.48 -0.86
C ARG A 35 -7.65 -15.99 -1.32
N GLU A 36 -8.44 -16.57 -0.42
CA GLU A 36 -9.78 -17.09 -0.73
C GLU A 36 -10.75 -15.97 -1.08
N PHE A 37 -10.76 -14.89 -0.29
CA PHE A 37 -11.55 -13.71 -0.60
C PHE A 37 -11.16 -13.10 -1.95
N ALA A 38 -9.85 -12.93 -2.20
CA ALA A 38 -9.36 -12.38 -3.45
C ALA A 38 -9.74 -13.25 -4.65
N ARG A 39 -9.66 -14.58 -4.53
CA ARG A 39 -10.10 -15.54 -5.56
C ARG A 39 -11.60 -15.40 -5.86
N GLY A 40 -12.43 -15.31 -4.82
CA GLY A 40 -13.88 -15.12 -4.98
C GLY A 40 -14.24 -13.81 -5.68
N GLN A 41 -13.52 -12.74 -5.39
CA GLN A 41 -13.74 -11.39 -5.92
C GLN A 41 -12.96 -11.10 -7.21
N ARG A 42 -12.07 -12.02 -7.63
CA ARG A 42 -11.13 -11.87 -8.77
C ARG A 42 -10.23 -10.64 -8.61
N ILE A 43 -9.69 -10.49 -7.40
CA ILE A 43 -8.74 -9.47 -6.97
C ILE A 43 -7.33 -10.05 -7.13
N GLU A 44 -6.39 -9.21 -7.54
CA GLU A 44 -4.99 -9.60 -7.68
C GLU A 44 -4.28 -9.65 -6.32
N VAL A 45 -3.40 -10.63 -6.15
CA VAL A 45 -2.63 -10.87 -4.92
C VAL A 45 -1.15 -10.86 -5.27
N PHE A 46 -0.42 -9.92 -4.70
CA PHE A 46 1.04 -9.93 -4.66
C PHE A 46 1.45 -10.81 -3.48
N ASP A 47 1.65 -12.09 -3.78
CA ASP A 47 1.85 -13.12 -2.77
C ASP A 47 3.27 -13.02 -2.15
N VAL A 48 3.59 -13.99 -1.29
CA VAL A 48 4.78 -14.00 -0.43
C VAL A 48 6.13 -13.88 -1.15
N ASP A 49 6.18 -14.08 -2.46
CA ASP A 49 7.38 -14.00 -3.29
C ASP A 49 7.59 -12.64 -3.97
N MET A 50 6.67 -11.69 -3.80
CA MET A 50 6.69 -10.39 -4.50
C MET A 50 7.47 -9.28 -3.77
N GLY A 51 7.99 -9.55 -2.58
CA GLY A 51 8.72 -8.56 -1.78
C GLY A 51 7.81 -7.57 -1.04
N ILE A 52 8.34 -6.40 -0.67
CA ILE A 52 7.64 -5.41 0.17
C ILE A 52 6.45 -4.83 -0.61
N GLY A 53 5.26 -4.83 0.01
CA GLY A 53 4.02 -4.48 -0.67
C GLY A 53 4.04 -3.08 -1.29
N SER A 54 4.50 -2.08 -0.55
CA SER A 54 4.64 -0.71 -1.08
C SER A 54 5.61 -0.60 -2.25
N HIS A 55 6.65 -1.44 -2.31
CA HIS A 55 7.61 -1.48 -3.41
C HIS A 55 7.01 -2.17 -4.63
N ALA A 56 6.36 -3.32 -4.44
CA ALA A 56 5.63 -4.01 -5.51
C ALA A 56 4.60 -3.08 -6.17
N LEU A 57 3.86 -2.27 -5.39
CA LEU A 57 2.94 -1.29 -5.96
C LEU A 57 3.63 -0.26 -6.88
N MET A 58 4.85 0.18 -6.55
CA MET A 58 5.62 1.11 -7.39
C MET A 58 6.20 0.40 -8.62
N GLU A 59 6.78 -0.78 -8.45
CA GLU A 59 7.44 -1.56 -9.50
C GLU A 59 6.45 -2.03 -10.57
N GLU A 60 5.26 -2.44 -10.16
CA GLU A 60 4.19 -2.89 -11.05
C GLU A 60 3.36 -1.72 -11.63
N GLY A 61 3.73 -0.47 -11.33
CA GLY A 61 3.06 0.73 -11.84
C GLY A 61 1.64 0.96 -11.32
N LEU A 62 1.26 0.28 -10.23
CA LEU A 62 -0.02 0.44 -9.55
C LEU A 62 -0.09 1.76 -8.77
N ALA A 63 1.01 2.15 -8.15
CA ALA A 63 1.25 3.48 -7.62
C ALA A 63 2.01 4.32 -8.65
N ARG A 64 1.44 5.45 -9.06
CA ARG A 64 2.01 6.30 -10.12
C ARG A 64 1.70 7.78 -9.89
N ALA A 65 2.33 8.64 -10.68
CA ALA A 65 2.08 10.07 -10.61
C ALA A 65 0.57 10.38 -10.70
N ALA A 66 0.09 11.22 -9.78
CA ALA A 66 -1.31 11.63 -9.63
C ALA A 66 -2.29 10.50 -9.25
N SER A 67 -1.83 9.34 -8.77
CA SER A 67 -2.71 8.36 -8.12
C SER A 67 -2.92 8.66 -6.64
N THR A 68 -4.00 8.12 -6.09
CA THR A 68 -4.25 8.04 -4.64
C THR A 68 -4.27 6.58 -4.24
N VAL A 69 -3.43 6.21 -3.28
CA VAL A 69 -3.32 4.85 -2.76
C VAL A 69 -3.57 4.87 -1.26
N VAL A 70 -4.50 4.01 -0.82
CA VAL A 70 -4.79 3.81 0.60
C VAL A 70 -4.64 2.34 0.94
N GLY A 71 -4.12 2.05 2.13
CA GLY A 71 -3.94 0.67 2.60
C GLY A 71 -3.65 0.63 4.09
N THR A 72 -3.47 -0.57 4.63
CA THR A 72 -3.31 -0.82 6.07
C THR A 72 -1.88 -0.62 6.58
N ASP A 73 -0.96 -0.15 5.74
CA ASP A 73 0.43 0.12 6.09
C ASP A 73 0.61 1.61 6.40
N SER A 74 1.18 1.93 7.57
CA SER A 74 1.44 3.30 8.00
C SER A 74 2.48 4.03 7.15
N HIS A 75 3.31 3.30 6.39
CA HIS A 75 4.42 3.82 5.60
C HIS A 75 4.10 3.99 4.11
N LEU A 76 2.81 3.98 3.73
CA LEU A 76 2.42 4.28 2.34
C LEU A 76 2.78 5.70 1.89
N ASN A 77 3.20 6.58 2.80
CA ASN A 77 3.80 7.88 2.45
C ASN A 77 5.04 7.73 1.54
N ILE A 78 5.71 6.57 1.53
CA ILE A 78 6.82 6.28 0.60
C ILE A 78 6.41 6.42 -0.88
N LEU A 79 5.13 6.19 -1.20
CA LEU A 79 4.61 6.30 -2.57
C LEU A 79 4.64 7.76 -3.09
N GLY A 80 4.82 8.74 -2.19
CA GLY A 80 5.11 10.11 -2.57
C GLY A 80 6.37 10.25 -3.43
N ALA A 81 7.33 9.32 -3.33
CA ALA A 81 8.54 9.29 -4.15
C ALA A 81 8.24 9.14 -5.65
N VAL A 82 7.12 8.52 -6.01
CA VAL A 82 6.66 8.38 -7.41
C VAL A 82 5.53 9.35 -7.78
N GLY A 83 5.31 10.39 -6.95
CA GLY A 83 4.27 11.40 -7.17
C GLY A 83 2.84 10.91 -6.91
N SER A 84 2.69 9.83 -6.13
CA SER A 84 1.40 9.32 -5.67
C SER A 84 1.07 9.86 -4.28
N PHE A 85 -0.21 10.16 -4.01
CA PHE A 85 -0.67 10.41 -2.65
C PHE A 85 -0.96 9.07 -1.96
N GLY A 86 -0.02 8.62 -1.12
CA GLY A 86 -0.13 7.36 -0.36
C GLY A 86 -0.45 7.60 1.12
N GLN A 87 -1.49 6.94 1.64
CA GLN A 87 -1.96 7.12 3.01
C GLN A 87 -2.26 5.78 3.69
N GLY A 88 -1.64 5.54 4.85
CA GLY A 88 -2.02 4.44 5.74
C GLY A 88 -3.34 4.73 6.47
N MET A 89 -4.23 3.75 6.53
CA MET A 89 -5.55 3.83 7.18
C MET A 89 -5.89 2.53 7.93
N GLY A 90 -6.91 2.56 8.77
CA GLY A 90 -7.38 1.38 9.49
C GLY A 90 -8.07 0.36 8.58
N ASP A 91 -8.18 -0.88 9.05
CA ASP A 91 -8.86 -1.98 8.35
C ASP A 91 -10.34 -1.66 8.03
N VAL A 92 -11.04 -0.97 8.92
CA VAL A 92 -12.43 -0.51 8.69
C VAL A 92 -12.50 0.49 7.54
N ASP A 93 -11.57 1.44 7.46
CA ASP A 93 -11.51 2.43 6.37
C ASP A 93 -11.19 1.78 5.03
N ILE A 94 -10.24 0.84 5.01
CA ILE A 94 -9.91 0.07 3.81
C ILE A 94 -11.06 -0.82 3.38
N THR A 95 -11.79 -1.42 4.33
CA THR A 95 -13.02 -2.17 4.03
C THR A 95 -14.09 -1.28 3.41
N PHE A 96 -14.25 -0.04 3.89
CA PHE A 96 -15.13 0.96 3.27
C PHE A 96 -14.65 1.35 1.86
N ALA A 97 -13.35 1.57 1.66
CA ALA A 97 -12.77 1.91 0.37
C ALA A 97 -12.92 0.77 -0.66
N PHE A 98 -12.68 -0.48 -0.25
CA PHE A 98 -12.92 -1.68 -1.08
C PHE A 98 -14.37 -1.73 -1.53
N ARG A 99 -15.31 -1.37 -0.64
CA ARG A 99 -16.75 -1.43 -0.96
C ARG A 99 -17.23 -0.27 -1.84
N THR A 100 -16.75 0.94 -1.60
CA THR A 100 -17.33 2.16 -2.21
C THR A 100 -16.46 2.75 -3.32
N GLY A 101 -15.20 2.34 -3.41
CA GLY A 101 -14.20 2.91 -4.30
C GLY A 101 -13.81 4.34 -3.92
N LYS A 102 -14.16 4.78 -2.70
CA LYS A 102 -14.01 6.14 -2.22
C LYS A 102 -13.63 6.14 -0.74
N THR A 103 -13.03 7.22 -0.29
CA THR A 103 -12.80 7.51 1.13
C THR A 103 -12.81 9.02 1.33
N TRP A 104 -12.74 9.47 2.58
CA TRP A 104 -12.72 10.88 2.94
C TRP A 104 -11.34 11.30 3.41
N PHE A 105 -10.95 12.50 3.00
CA PHE A 105 -9.73 13.15 3.48
C PHE A 105 -10.06 14.55 3.94
N GLU A 106 -9.47 14.94 5.06
CA GLU A 106 -9.18 16.34 5.28
C GLU A 106 -7.92 16.68 4.45
N VAL A 107 -8.00 17.71 3.61
CA VAL A 107 -6.86 18.09 2.78
C VAL A 107 -5.73 18.60 3.69
N PRO A 108 -4.57 17.93 3.73
CA PRO A 108 -3.52 18.28 4.67
C PRO A 108 -2.81 19.57 4.26
N GLN A 109 -2.29 20.30 5.24
CA GLN A 109 -1.33 21.36 4.98
C GLN A 109 -0.05 20.79 4.37
N THR A 110 0.67 21.60 3.58
CA THR A 110 1.91 21.19 2.92
C THR A 110 3.08 21.99 3.45
N VAL A 111 4.17 21.29 3.79
CA VAL A 111 5.48 21.89 4.08
C VAL A 111 6.39 21.71 2.87
N LYS A 112 6.94 22.82 2.36
CA LYS A 112 7.88 22.79 1.25
C LYS A 112 9.32 22.73 1.78
N VAL A 113 9.96 21.58 1.61
CA VAL A 113 11.39 21.40 1.92
C VAL A 113 12.20 21.62 0.64
N LEU A 114 13.08 22.63 0.66
CA LEU A 114 13.98 22.95 -0.46
C LEU A 114 15.40 22.49 -0.15
N ILE A 115 15.86 21.45 -0.84
CA ILE A 115 17.19 20.88 -0.66
C ILE A 115 18.11 21.50 -1.73
N LYS A 116 19.20 22.13 -1.30
CA LYS A 116 20.16 22.83 -2.17
C LYS A 116 21.57 22.26 -2.00
N GLY A 117 22.36 22.29 -3.07
CA GLY A 117 23.71 21.73 -3.10
C GLY A 117 23.74 20.29 -3.63
N SER A 118 24.86 19.60 -3.40
CA SER A 118 25.09 18.22 -3.81
C SER A 118 25.60 17.40 -2.64
N PHE A 119 25.20 16.12 -2.57
CA PHE A 119 25.75 15.20 -1.59
C PHE A 119 27.21 14.86 -1.92
N SER A 120 28.04 14.77 -0.88
CA SER A 120 29.41 14.23 -0.96
C SER A 120 29.44 12.85 -0.33
N SER A 121 30.27 11.94 -0.85
CA SER A 121 30.51 10.65 -0.21
C SER A 121 31.02 10.84 1.24
N PRO A 122 30.52 10.08 2.23
CA PRO A 122 29.66 8.90 2.11
C PRO A 122 28.14 9.17 2.31
N THR A 123 27.67 10.43 2.20
CA THR A 123 26.27 10.79 2.46
C THR A 123 25.29 10.16 1.47
N THR A 124 24.15 9.71 1.97
CA THR A 124 23.08 9.01 1.23
C THR A 124 21.71 9.69 1.43
N ALA A 125 20.69 9.24 0.70
CA ALA A 125 19.30 9.69 0.89
C ALA A 125 18.72 9.37 2.29
N LYS A 126 19.27 8.34 2.96
CA LYS A 126 18.89 8.00 4.33
C LYS A 126 19.33 9.10 5.30
N ASP A 127 20.57 9.59 5.16
CA ASP A 127 21.13 10.64 6.00
C ASP A 127 20.36 11.97 5.86
N LEU A 128 19.79 12.22 4.68
CA LEU A 128 18.95 13.39 4.43
C LEU A 128 17.59 13.33 5.14
N THR A 129 17.06 12.13 5.36
CA THR A 129 15.69 11.91 5.84
C THR A 129 15.61 11.69 7.36
N LEU A 130 16.72 11.33 8.01
CA LEU A 130 16.85 11.16 9.47
C LEU A 130 16.81 12.50 10.22
#